data_AF-A0A6G9ANG7-F1
#
_entry.id   AF-A0A6G9ANG7-F1
#
_cell.length_a   1.000
_cell.length_b   1.000
_cell.length_c   1.000
_cell.angle_alpha   90.00
_cell.angle_beta   90.00
_cell.angle_gamma   90.00
#
_symmetry.space_group_name_H-M   'P 1'
#
loop_
_entity.id
_entity.type
_entity.pdbx_description
1 polymer ?
#
loop_
_entity_poly.entity_id
_entity_poly.type
_entity_poly.pdbx_seq_one_letter_code
_entity_poly.pdbx_strand_id
1 'polypeptide(L)'
;MQKRLTVCVLLLGCQFLSGLAWAQDFILKPDTFKPYVTAFDSTDEELYKQLIPNAKAWEFLAQNIPLFECPDKQLEQTYYFRWWTYRKHLKRTPAGYIITEFLPDVSWAGKHNSINCPAGHHFYEGRWLRDDTYLKEYARFWFRSGASPRSYSSWVTDAISSFAKVHSDTTFLTDLLPDLLTDFTEWEKMRLDSTGMFWQTDNRDGMEISVSGALGTKSQGYRATINSYMFGNAKALVTIARMAGNKTVADEYTRKAATIRQQILGKLWDEKAKFFKVIPRGTGTLARAEVRELHGFTPWYFSIPDEKHAVAWAQLTDEDGFWAPYGPTTTEQRHPGFKISYEGHECQWNGPSWPFATAITLTSLANLLNDYKQNVVDKRDFWKLLLAYSRSQQRILRDGDRVPWIDENLNPYTGDWISRTRLSTMETGSWSEKKGGRERGKDYNHSTFCDHIIAGLVGIRPQHGNQLVINPLLPDNTWDYFCLDRVLYHGKTLTILYDKTGMKYGKGIGLRVFVNGIEKATATSLQRITTTI
;
A
#
# COMPACT_ATOMS: atom_id res chain seq x y z
N MET A 1 39.19 31.73 -74.30
CA MET A 1 37.84 31.32 -73.86
C MET A 1 37.95 30.51 -72.58
N GLN A 2 37.84 31.17 -71.43
CA GLN A 2 37.85 30.54 -70.10
C GLN A 2 36.45 29.99 -69.79
N LYS A 3 36.34 28.69 -69.49
CA LYS A 3 35.15 28.10 -68.86
C LYS A 3 35.30 28.19 -67.34
N ARG A 4 34.37 28.90 -66.70
CA ARG A 4 34.18 28.93 -65.25
C ARG A 4 33.51 27.64 -64.79
N LEU A 5 34.06 26.99 -63.77
CA LEU A 5 33.38 25.94 -63.01
C LEU A 5 33.18 26.49 -61.59
N THR A 6 31.92 26.79 -61.25
CA THR A 6 31.53 27.23 -59.90
C THR A 6 31.27 25.99 -59.06
N VAL A 7 32.07 25.79 -58.00
CA VAL A 7 31.81 24.77 -56.97
C VAL A 7 31.16 25.45 -55.78
N CYS A 8 29.89 25.16 -55.53
CA CYS A 8 29.20 25.52 -54.28
C CYS A 8 29.53 24.46 -53.21
N VAL A 9 30.21 24.86 -52.14
CA VAL A 9 30.38 24.05 -50.94
C VAL A 9 29.28 24.45 -49.94
N LEU A 10 28.31 23.56 -49.72
CA LEU A 10 27.34 23.65 -48.62
C LEU A 10 28.01 23.14 -47.34
N LEU A 11 28.26 24.05 -46.40
CA LEU A 11 28.64 23.73 -45.02
C LEU A 11 27.37 23.43 -44.20
N LEU A 12 27.05 22.15 -44.01
CA LEU A 12 26.10 21.71 -42.97
C LEU A 12 26.85 21.59 -41.64
N GLY A 13 26.68 22.59 -40.77
CA GLY A 13 27.10 22.52 -39.37
C GLY A 13 26.06 21.77 -38.55
N CYS A 14 26.28 20.48 -38.28
CA CYS A 14 25.58 19.76 -37.21
C CYS A 14 26.22 20.13 -35.87
N GLN A 15 25.59 21.04 -35.11
CA GLN A 15 25.89 21.21 -33.69
C GLN A 15 25.26 20.05 -32.90
N PHE A 16 26.07 19.02 -32.62
CA PHE A 16 25.76 18.06 -31.56
C PHE A 16 25.99 18.74 -30.21
N LEU A 17 24.93 19.28 -29.61
CA LEU A 17 24.87 19.54 -28.17
C LEU A 17 24.83 18.20 -27.45
N SER A 18 26.01 17.61 -27.24
CA SER A 18 26.19 16.51 -26.30
C SER A 18 26.05 17.09 -24.88
N GLY A 19 24.85 16.97 -24.31
CA GLY A 19 24.66 17.19 -22.88
C GLY A 19 25.55 16.21 -22.13
N LEU A 20 26.52 16.73 -21.37
CA LEU A 20 27.29 15.97 -20.39
C LEU A 20 26.29 15.38 -19.38
N ALA A 21 25.92 14.12 -19.57
CA ALA A 21 25.25 13.34 -18.55
C ALA A 21 26.28 13.09 -17.44
N TRP A 22 26.22 13.90 -16.38
CA TRP A 22 26.95 13.62 -15.15
C TRP A 22 26.46 12.25 -14.65
N ALA A 23 27.35 11.25 -14.62
CA ALA A 23 27.04 9.96 -14.03
C ALA A 23 26.67 10.20 -12.56
N GLN A 24 25.43 9.92 -12.18
CA GLN A 24 24.99 10.09 -10.80
C GLN A 24 25.67 9.04 -9.93
N ASP A 25 26.49 9.50 -8.98
CA ASP A 25 27.07 8.63 -7.95
C ASP A 25 26.01 8.27 -6.89
N PHE A 26 25.37 7.12 -7.07
CA PHE A 26 24.52 6.51 -6.05
C PHE A 26 25.33 6.10 -4.82
N ILE A 27 24.74 6.34 -3.64
CA ILE A 27 25.30 5.97 -2.33
C ILE A 27 25.26 4.45 -2.18
N LEU A 28 24.10 3.86 -2.45
CA LEU A 28 23.89 2.42 -2.33
C LEU A 28 24.27 1.71 -3.63
N LYS A 29 25.14 0.71 -3.51
CA LYS A 29 25.56 -0.15 -4.63
C LYS A 29 24.62 -1.35 -4.71
N PRO A 30 24.01 -1.63 -5.88
CA PRO A 30 23.05 -2.72 -6.02
C PRO A 30 23.61 -4.06 -5.54
N ASP A 31 24.83 -4.42 -5.96
CA ASP A 31 25.40 -5.75 -5.68
C ASP A 31 25.54 -6.05 -4.18
N THR A 32 25.54 -5.04 -3.30
CA THR A 32 25.48 -5.22 -1.84
C THR A 32 24.21 -5.94 -1.38
N PHE A 33 23.10 -5.81 -2.12
CA PHE A 33 21.79 -6.37 -1.74
C PHE A 33 21.39 -7.60 -2.55
N LYS A 34 22.13 -7.93 -3.61
CA LYS A 34 21.98 -9.17 -4.37
C LYS A 34 21.94 -10.43 -3.48
N PRO A 35 22.74 -10.55 -2.41
CA PRO A 35 22.71 -11.73 -1.54
C PRO A 35 21.34 -12.03 -0.93
N TYR A 36 20.51 -11.02 -0.62
CA TYR A 36 19.14 -11.25 -0.15
C TYR A 36 18.33 -12.02 -1.17
N VAL A 37 18.33 -11.55 -2.42
CA VAL A 37 17.56 -12.15 -3.50
C VAL A 37 18.08 -13.54 -3.86
N THR A 38 19.41 -13.72 -3.88
CA THR A 38 20.02 -15.04 -4.07
C THR A 38 19.59 -16.03 -2.98
N ALA A 39 19.53 -15.60 -1.72
CA ALA A 39 19.06 -16.43 -0.63
C ALA A 39 17.58 -16.83 -0.83
N PHE A 40 16.70 -15.87 -1.15
CA PHE A 40 15.29 -16.14 -1.41
C PHE A 40 15.13 -17.16 -2.55
N ASP A 41 15.78 -16.92 -3.69
CA ASP A 41 15.72 -17.79 -4.86
C ASP A 41 16.22 -19.21 -4.56
N SER A 42 17.24 -19.36 -3.71
CA SER A 42 17.80 -20.68 -3.33
C SER A 42 16.91 -21.50 -2.40
N THR A 43 16.09 -20.82 -1.59
CA THR A 43 15.18 -21.47 -0.62
C THR A 43 13.75 -21.58 -1.14
N ASP A 44 13.43 -20.94 -2.27
CA ASP A 44 12.09 -20.90 -2.83
C ASP A 44 11.80 -22.08 -3.75
N GLU A 45 10.75 -22.83 -3.44
CA GLU A 45 10.08 -23.66 -4.43
C GLU A 45 9.15 -22.80 -5.30
N GLU A 46 9.61 -22.41 -6.49
CA GLU A 46 8.89 -21.52 -7.40
C GLU A 46 7.71 -22.23 -8.10
N LEU A 47 6.61 -22.44 -7.35
CA LEU A 47 5.42 -23.19 -7.78
C LEU A 47 4.69 -22.53 -8.97
N TYR A 48 4.58 -21.21 -8.95
CA TYR A 48 3.75 -20.45 -9.88
C TYR A 48 4.59 -19.32 -10.50
N LYS A 49 4.85 -19.42 -11.81
CA LYS A 49 5.68 -18.47 -12.55
C LYS A 49 4.81 -17.53 -13.38
N GLN A 50 5.11 -16.25 -13.31
CA GLN A 50 4.50 -15.22 -14.18
C GLN A 50 5.58 -14.53 -15.02
N LEU A 51 5.49 -13.21 -15.21
CA LEU A 51 6.33 -12.47 -16.17
C LEU A 51 7.82 -12.61 -15.89
N ILE A 52 8.21 -12.51 -14.61
CA ILE A 52 9.61 -12.49 -14.20
C ILE A 52 9.83 -13.69 -13.27
N PRO A 53 10.60 -14.72 -13.67
CA PRO A 53 10.95 -15.86 -12.82
C PRO A 53 12.09 -15.53 -11.84
N ASN A 54 12.32 -16.39 -10.84
CA ASN A 54 13.34 -16.20 -9.79
C ASN A 54 14.73 -16.01 -10.38
N ALA A 55 15.08 -16.79 -11.41
CA ALA A 55 16.34 -16.66 -12.14
C ALA A 55 16.61 -15.25 -12.73
N LYS A 56 15.57 -14.41 -12.82
CA LYS A 56 15.62 -13.02 -13.32
C LYS A 56 15.25 -11.99 -12.27
N ALA A 57 15.04 -12.40 -11.01
CA ALA A 57 14.54 -11.53 -9.96
C ALA A 57 15.51 -10.37 -9.68
N TRP A 58 16.79 -10.65 -9.42
CA TRP A 58 17.74 -9.59 -9.11
C TRP A 58 17.95 -8.62 -10.28
N GLU A 59 18.00 -9.13 -11.51
CA GLU A 59 18.14 -8.30 -12.72
C GLU A 59 17.01 -7.26 -12.81
N PHE A 60 15.77 -7.72 -12.60
CA PHE A 60 14.61 -6.83 -12.57
C PHE A 60 14.66 -5.85 -11.40
N LEU A 61 14.89 -6.35 -10.19
CA LEU A 61 14.85 -5.55 -8.97
C LEU A 61 15.91 -4.46 -8.97
N ALA A 62 17.16 -4.78 -9.32
CA ALA A 62 18.26 -3.81 -9.37
C ALA A 62 17.99 -2.62 -10.31
N GLN A 63 17.14 -2.80 -11.31
CA GLN A 63 16.74 -1.75 -12.26
C GLN A 63 15.50 -0.96 -11.78
N ASN A 64 14.59 -1.60 -11.05
CA ASN A 64 13.26 -1.06 -10.81
C ASN A 64 13.00 -0.56 -9.39
N ILE A 65 13.64 -1.09 -8.36
CA ILE A 65 13.29 -0.73 -6.97
C ILE A 65 14.22 0.35 -6.40
N PRO A 66 13.73 1.18 -5.46
CA PRO A 66 14.61 1.93 -4.57
C PRO A 66 15.41 0.96 -3.70
N LEU A 67 16.65 1.32 -3.35
CA LEU A 67 17.48 0.53 -2.42
C LEU A 67 17.38 1.10 -1.02
N PHE A 68 17.36 0.24 -0.01
CA PHE A 68 17.23 0.63 1.38
C PHE A 68 18.25 -0.09 2.24
N GLU A 69 18.97 0.65 3.09
CA GLU A 69 19.88 0.11 4.08
C GLU A 69 19.56 0.68 5.47
N CYS A 70 19.59 -0.18 6.48
CA CYS A 70 19.49 0.20 7.89
C CYS A 70 20.28 -0.78 8.80
N PRO A 71 20.44 -0.49 10.10
CA PRO A 71 21.09 -1.42 11.03
C PRO A 71 20.20 -2.61 11.41
N ASP A 72 18.88 -2.54 11.26
CA ASP A 72 17.98 -3.68 11.49
C ASP A 72 17.94 -4.60 10.26
N LYS A 73 18.78 -5.66 10.27
CA LYS A 73 18.91 -6.57 9.13
C LYS A 73 17.70 -7.44 8.85
N GLN A 74 16.79 -7.61 9.82
CA GLN A 74 15.53 -8.32 9.57
C GLN A 74 14.54 -7.42 8.83
N LEU A 75 14.44 -6.15 9.22
CA LEU A 75 13.64 -5.17 8.50
C LEU A 75 14.17 -4.95 7.07
N GLU A 76 15.49 -4.83 6.92
CA GLU A 76 16.15 -4.73 5.61
C GLU A 76 15.86 -5.97 4.74
N GLN A 77 16.01 -7.19 5.29
CA GLN A 77 15.65 -8.42 4.58
C GLN A 77 14.19 -8.41 4.13
N THR A 78 13.29 -7.95 4.99
CA THR A 78 11.85 -7.90 4.69
C THR A 78 11.55 -6.92 3.56
N TYR A 79 12.24 -5.78 3.49
CA TYR A 79 12.12 -4.82 2.39
C TYR A 79 12.46 -5.46 1.04
N TYR A 80 13.57 -6.18 0.96
CA TYR A 80 13.96 -6.87 -0.27
C TYR A 80 13.06 -8.07 -0.58
N PHE A 81 12.62 -8.81 0.44
CA PHE A 81 11.68 -9.92 0.28
C PHE A 81 10.35 -9.45 -0.32
N ARG A 82 9.81 -8.32 0.16
CA ARG A 82 8.53 -7.79 -0.31
C ARG A 82 8.57 -7.24 -1.73
N TRP A 83 9.70 -6.69 -2.16
CA TRP A 83 9.90 -6.40 -3.58
C TRP A 83 10.03 -7.65 -4.45
N TRP A 84 10.73 -8.66 -3.94
CA TRP A 84 10.88 -9.95 -4.61
C TRP A 84 9.53 -10.67 -4.78
N THR A 85 8.64 -10.64 -3.78
CA THR A 85 7.28 -11.18 -3.90
C THR A 85 6.43 -10.35 -4.85
N TYR A 86 6.40 -9.02 -4.71
CA TYR A 86 5.62 -8.14 -5.60
C TYR A 86 5.91 -8.39 -7.10
N ARG A 87 7.19 -8.58 -7.45
CA ARG A 87 7.64 -8.93 -8.82
C ARG A 87 6.97 -10.19 -9.35
N LYS A 88 6.73 -11.22 -8.53
CA LYS A 88 6.07 -12.46 -8.97
C LYS A 88 4.64 -12.23 -9.47
N HIS A 89 4.01 -11.13 -9.04
CA HIS A 89 2.62 -10.80 -9.39
C HIS A 89 2.48 -9.99 -10.67
N LEU A 90 3.58 -9.53 -11.27
CA LEU A 90 3.55 -8.90 -12.58
C LEU A 90 3.21 -9.95 -13.64
N LYS A 91 2.11 -9.72 -14.37
CA LYS A 91 1.60 -10.60 -15.42
C LYS A 91 1.46 -9.83 -16.71
N ARG A 92 2.01 -10.35 -17.83
CA ARG A 92 1.64 -9.86 -19.16
C ARG A 92 0.36 -10.55 -19.62
N THR A 93 -0.60 -9.78 -20.12
CA THR A 93 -1.85 -10.29 -20.70
C THR A 93 -2.10 -9.64 -22.07
N PRO A 94 -3.03 -10.17 -22.88
CA PRO A 94 -3.48 -9.47 -24.09
C PRO A 94 -4.05 -8.07 -23.84
N ALA A 95 -4.47 -7.76 -22.61
CA ALA A 95 -5.00 -6.46 -22.21
C ALA A 95 -3.93 -5.53 -21.59
N GLY A 96 -2.65 -5.90 -21.69
CA GLY A 96 -1.53 -5.20 -21.04
C GLY A 96 -1.05 -5.89 -19.76
N TYR A 97 -0.20 -5.20 -19.00
CA TYR A 97 0.29 -5.66 -17.71
C TYR A 97 -0.79 -5.56 -16.64
N ILE A 98 -0.86 -6.59 -15.79
CA ILE A 98 -1.65 -6.57 -14.56
C ILE A 98 -0.80 -6.99 -13.37
N ILE A 99 -1.30 -6.66 -12.17
CA ILE A 99 -0.78 -7.15 -10.90
C ILE A 99 -1.84 -8.08 -10.31
N THR A 100 -1.44 -9.32 -10.04
CA THR A 100 -2.31 -10.35 -9.46
C THR A 100 -2.29 -10.31 -7.94
N GLU A 101 -3.33 -10.85 -7.30
CA GLU A 101 -3.41 -11.04 -5.85
C GLU A 101 -2.89 -12.44 -5.46
N PHE A 102 -3.51 -13.48 -6.02
CA PHE A 102 -3.05 -14.87 -5.91
C PHE A 102 -2.18 -15.24 -7.11
N LEU A 103 -1.14 -16.03 -6.87
CA LEU A 103 -0.33 -16.61 -7.93
C LEU A 103 -1.04 -17.75 -8.68
N PRO A 104 -1.65 -18.76 -8.02
CA PRO A 104 -2.49 -19.72 -8.71
C PRO A 104 -3.81 -19.09 -9.18
N ASP A 105 -4.42 -19.71 -10.18
CA ASP A 105 -5.77 -19.35 -10.60
C ASP A 105 -6.78 -19.74 -9.50
N VAL A 106 -7.67 -18.79 -9.18
CA VAL A 106 -8.74 -19.01 -8.20
C VAL A 106 -10.11 -18.76 -8.82
N SER A 107 -11.10 -19.54 -8.41
CA SER A 107 -12.42 -19.58 -9.07
C SER A 107 -13.25 -18.30 -8.94
N TRP A 108 -12.93 -17.44 -7.97
CA TRP A 108 -13.59 -16.16 -7.75
C TRP A 108 -12.87 -14.98 -8.42
N ALA A 109 -11.73 -15.21 -9.07
CA ALA A 109 -11.04 -14.15 -9.79
C ALA A 109 -11.77 -13.76 -11.08
N GLY A 110 -11.61 -12.50 -11.47
CA GLY A 110 -12.07 -11.99 -12.75
C GLY A 110 -11.12 -12.35 -13.89
N LYS A 111 -11.30 -11.64 -15.01
CA LYS A 111 -10.50 -11.79 -16.23
C LYS A 111 -8.99 -11.83 -15.91
N HIS A 112 -8.28 -12.81 -16.48
CA HIS A 112 -6.83 -13.02 -16.32
C HIS A 112 -6.34 -13.32 -14.89
N ASN A 113 -7.21 -13.81 -14.00
CA ASN A 113 -6.94 -14.00 -12.58
C ASN A 113 -6.79 -12.67 -11.81
N SER A 114 -7.52 -11.63 -12.24
CA SER A 114 -7.50 -10.33 -11.57
C SER A 114 -8.52 -10.26 -10.43
N ILE A 115 -8.12 -9.67 -9.31
CA ILE A 115 -8.99 -9.41 -8.17
C ILE A 115 -8.77 -7.96 -7.73
N ASN A 116 -9.85 -7.19 -7.57
CA ASN A 116 -9.78 -5.75 -7.31
C ASN A 116 -9.64 -5.41 -5.81
N CYS A 117 -9.78 -6.40 -4.91
CA CYS A 117 -9.72 -6.21 -3.46
C CYS A 117 -8.44 -5.49 -3.02
N PRO A 118 -7.23 -5.95 -3.36
CA PRO A 118 -5.99 -5.27 -3.01
C PRO A 118 -5.51 -4.27 -4.05
N ALA A 119 -6.30 -3.92 -5.08
CA ALA A 119 -5.82 -3.05 -6.15
C ALA A 119 -5.26 -1.72 -5.59
N GLY A 120 -5.91 -1.16 -4.56
CA GLY A 120 -5.40 0.00 -3.84
C GLY A 120 -4.00 -0.23 -3.23
N HIS A 121 -3.78 -1.36 -2.57
CA HIS A 121 -2.46 -1.73 -2.06
C HIS A 121 -1.43 -1.93 -3.18
N HIS A 122 -1.81 -2.56 -4.29
CA HIS A 122 -0.92 -2.78 -5.43
C HIS A 122 -0.38 -1.45 -5.99
N PHE A 123 -1.24 -0.45 -6.15
CA PHE A 123 -0.83 0.88 -6.59
C PHE A 123 0.07 1.58 -5.56
N TYR A 124 -0.26 1.52 -4.26
CA TYR A 124 0.55 2.15 -3.21
C TYR A 124 1.93 1.50 -3.03
N GLU A 125 2.05 0.18 -3.20
CA GLU A 125 3.35 -0.51 -3.19
C GLU A 125 4.10 -0.24 -4.49
N GLY A 126 3.44 -0.48 -5.63
CA GLY A 126 4.05 -0.44 -6.97
C GLY A 126 4.43 0.94 -7.47
N ARG A 127 3.87 2.03 -6.91
CA ARG A 127 4.20 3.41 -7.32
C ARG A 127 5.66 3.80 -7.12
N TRP A 128 6.45 2.96 -6.44
CA TRP A 128 7.88 3.17 -6.25
C TRP A 128 8.74 2.43 -7.27
N LEU A 129 8.14 1.61 -8.14
CA LEU A 129 8.85 1.03 -9.27
C LEU A 129 9.26 2.13 -10.25
N ARG A 130 10.49 2.03 -10.76
CA ARG A 130 11.04 2.98 -11.73
C ARG A 130 10.25 2.97 -13.05
N ASP A 131 9.91 1.78 -13.55
CA ASP A 131 9.09 1.64 -14.75
C ASP A 131 7.61 1.81 -14.41
N ASP A 132 7.07 2.94 -14.83
CA ASP A 132 5.70 3.35 -14.54
C ASP A 132 4.66 2.70 -15.49
N THR A 133 5.14 1.97 -16.52
CA THR A 133 4.30 1.29 -17.52
C THR A 133 3.41 0.24 -16.87
N TYR A 134 3.93 -0.52 -15.90
CA TYR A 134 3.17 -1.60 -15.23
C TYR A 134 1.88 -1.07 -14.61
N LEU A 135 1.96 0.04 -13.87
CA LEU A 135 0.82 0.61 -13.16
C LEU A 135 -0.10 1.39 -14.11
N LYS A 136 0.43 2.05 -15.14
CA LYS A 136 -0.38 2.73 -16.17
C LYS A 136 -1.22 1.74 -16.97
N GLU A 137 -0.63 0.63 -17.42
CA GLU A 137 -1.39 -0.43 -18.11
C GLU A 137 -2.38 -1.11 -17.17
N TYR A 138 -2.01 -1.37 -15.91
CA TYR A 138 -2.92 -1.94 -14.91
C TYR A 138 -4.13 -1.04 -14.60
N ALA A 139 -3.94 0.27 -14.55
CA ALA A 139 -5.04 1.23 -14.40
C ALA A 139 -6.01 1.17 -15.59
N ARG A 140 -5.48 1.15 -16.82
CA ARG A 140 -6.30 1.01 -18.03
C ARG A 140 -7.01 -0.33 -18.08
N PHE A 141 -6.36 -1.42 -17.65
CA PHE A 141 -6.97 -2.74 -17.57
C PHE A 141 -8.26 -2.73 -16.75
N TRP A 142 -8.23 -2.11 -15.56
CA TRP A 142 -9.38 -2.07 -14.66
C TRP A 142 -10.63 -1.44 -15.28
N PHE A 143 -10.47 -0.41 -16.13
CA PHE A 143 -11.58 0.39 -16.61
C PHE A 143 -11.88 0.25 -18.11
N ARG A 144 -10.92 -0.19 -18.92
CA ARG A 144 -11.03 -0.22 -20.38
C ARG A 144 -10.87 -1.61 -21.00
N SER A 145 -10.69 -2.66 -20.20
CA SER A 145 -10.41 -4.02 -20.70
C SER A 145 -11.37 -5.10 -20.24
N GLY A 146 -12.56 -4.73 -19.75
CA GLY A 146 -13.59 -5.68 -19.30
C GLY A 146 -13.24 -6.40 -18.00
N ALA A 147 -12.43 -5.76 -17.14
CA ALA A 147 -12.17 -6.23 -15.79
C ALA A 147 -13.39 -5.96 -14.87
N SER A 148 -13.30 -6.41 -13.62
CA SER A 148 -14.36 -6.23 -12.61
C SER A 148 -13.88 -5.33 -11.47
N PRO A 149 -13.86 -3.99 -11.65
CA PRO A 149 -13.32 -3.06 -10.65
C PRO A 149 -14.20 -2.91 -9.40
N ARG A 150 -15.34 -3.61 -9.34
CA ARG A 150 -16.37 -3.48 -8.29
C ARG A 150 -16.78 -4.80 -7.62
N SER A 151 -15.98 -5.87 -7.79
CA SER A 151 -16.24 -7.16 -7.12
C SER A 151 -16.00 -7.10 -5.62
N TYR A 152 -15.09 -6.23 -5.19
CA TYR A 152 -14.80 -5.86 -3.80
C TYR A 152 -14.77 -4.34 -3.65
N SER A 153 -14.97 -3.82 -2.45
CA SER A 153 -14.79 -2.40 -2.15
C SER A 153 -13.38 -1.94 -2.51
N SER A 154 -13.23 -0.74 -3.06
CA SER A 154 -11.95 -0.29 -3.59
C SER A 154 -11.74 1.21 -3.47
N TRP A 155 -10.51 1.61 -3.11
CA TRP A 155 -10.02 3.00 -3.18
C TRP A 155 -9.08 3.22 -4.39
N VAL A 156 -9.26 2.45 -5.46
CA VAL A 156 -8.34 2.47 -6.62
C VAL A 156 -8.21 3.85 -7.27
N THR A 157 -9.25 4.69 -7.25
CA THR A 157 -9.17 6.06 -7.80
C THR A 157 -8.22 6.93 -6.96
N ASP A 158 -8.29 6.84 -5.63
CA ASP A 158 -7.28 7.44 -4.75
C ASP A 158 -5.88 6.89 -5.03
N ALA A 159 -5.76 5.58 -5.17
CA ALA A 159 -4.47 4.92 -5.36
C ALA A 159 -3.80 5.31 -6.69
N ILE A 160 -4.56 5.40 -7.79
CA ILE A 160 -4.08 5.89 -9.10
C ILE A 160 -3.65 7.36 -9.00
N SER A 161 -4.43 8.21 -8.32
CA SER A 161 -4.05 9.60 -8.06
C SER A 161 -2.75 9.68 -7.23
N SER A 162 -2.60 8.81 -6.22
CA SER A 162 -1.42 8.73 -5.37
C SER A 162 -0.19 8.15 -6.07
N PHE A 163 -0.36 7.30 -7.08
CA PHE A 163 0.71 6.90 -8.00
C PHE A 163 1.22 8.10 -8.81
N ALA A 164 0.32 8.93 -9.33
CA ALA A 164 0.69 10.14 -10.08
C ALA A 164 1.27 11.27 -9.22
N LYS A 165 1.23 11.15 -7.87
CA LYS A 165 2.02 12.00 -6.96
C LYS A 165 3.50 11.60 -6.91
N VAL A 166 3.87 10.41 -7.41
CA VAL A 166 5.25 9.93 -7.55
C VAL A 166 5.70 10.02 -9.01
N HIS A 167 4.86 9.54 -9.93
CA HIS A 167 5.08 9.63 -11.37
C HIS A 167 4.15 10.70 -11.98
N SER A 168 4.57 11.96 -11.90
CA SER A 168 3.78 13.09 -12.39
C SER A 168 3.41 12.94 -13.87
N ASP A 169 2.15 12.65 -14.14
CA ASP A 169 1.59 12.49 -15.48
C ASP A 169 0.13 12.96 -15.48
N THR A 170 -0.05 14.28 -15.65
CA THR A 170 -1.38 14.91 -15.67
C THR A 170 -2.22 14.37 -16.82
N THR A 171 -1.62 14.18 -18.00
CA THR A 171 -2.32 13.68 -19.19
C THR A 171 -2.94 12.32 -18.94
N PHE A 172 -2.18 11.38 -18.35
CA PHE A 172 -2.67 10.07 -17.96
C PHE A 172 -3.86 10.15 -16.99
N LEU A 173 -3.77 10.97 -15.93
CA LEU A 173 -4.87 11.13 -14.98
C LEU A 173 -6.13 11.72 -15.62
N THR A 174 -5.98 12.78 -16.41
CA THR A 174 -7.12 13.45 -17.04
C THR A 174 -7.76 12.61 -18.14
N ASP A 175 -6.97 11.76 -18.82
CA ASP A 175 -7.47 10.78 -19.78
C ASP A 175 -8.37 9.73 -19.10
N LEU A 176 -8.02 9.26 -17.90
CA LEU A 176 -8.83 8.31 -17.13
C LEU A 176 -10.04 8.94 -16.43
N LEU A 177 -10.13 10.27 -16.32
CA LEU A 177 -11.17 10.94 -15.53
C LEU A 177 -12.61 10.48 -15.88
N PRO A 178 -13.03 10.35 -17.15
CA PRO A 178 -14.38 9.88 -17.48
C PRO A 178 -14.68 8.47 -16.96
N ASP A 179 -13.68 7.58 -17.01
CA ASP A 179 -13.81 6.21 -16.52
C ASP A 179 -13.98 6.18 -14.99
N LEU A 180 -13.20 6.99 -14.28
CA LEU A 180 -13.22 7.08 -12.81
C LEU A 180 -14.51 7.73 -12.29
N LEU A 181 -15.05 8.72 -13.01
CA LEU A 181 -16.36 9.31 -12.71
C LEU A 181 -17.49 8.31 -12.90
N THR A 182 -17.40 7.48 -13.95
CA THR A 182 -18.36 6.41 -14.21
C THR A 182 -18.31 5.37 -13.10
N ASP A 183 -17.12 4.92 -12.70
CA ASP A 183 -16.97 3.95 -11.61
C ASP A 183 -17.58 4.45 -10.30
N PHE A 184 -17.32 5.70 -9.91
CA PHE A 184 -17.90 6.29 -8.71
C PHE A 184 -19.43 6.32 -8.77
N THR A 185 -20.00 6.71 -9.91
CA THR A 185 -21.44 6.78 -10.11
C THR A 185 -22.07 5.38 -10.05
N GLU A 186 -21.40 4.35 -10.56
CA GLU A 186 -21.87 2.96 -10.44
C GLU A 186 -21.82 2.47 -8.98
N TRP A 187 -20.80 2.83 -8.21
CA TRP A 187 -20.78 2.57 -6.78
C TRP A 187 -21.95 3.23 -6.04
N GLU A 188 -22.29 4.48 -6.38
CA GLU A 188 -23.47 5.15 -5.82
C GLU A 188 -24.75 4.35 -6.11
N LYS A 189 -24.97 3.96 -7.37
CA LYS A 189 -26.15 3.16 -7.75
C LYS A 189 -26.23 1.82 -7.01
N MET A 190 -25.09 1.17 -6.82
CA MET A 190 -25.03 -0.18 -6.24
C MET A 190 -25.12 -0.18 -4.72
N ARG A 191 -24.49 0.81 -4.06
CA ARG A 191 -24.14 0.72 -2.63
C ARG A 191 -24.48 1.95 -1.79
N LEU A 192 -24.88 3.08 -2.38
CA LEU A 192 -25.32 4.23 -1.59
C LEU A 192 -26.76 4.01 -1.12
N ASP A 193 -26.98 4.12 0.18
CA ASP A 193 -28.32 4.01 0.77
C ASP A 193 -28.94 5.40 0.96
N SER A 194 -30.26 5.42 1.13
CA SER A 194 -31.06 6.57 1.55
C SER A 194 -30.57 7.23 2.85
N THR A 195 -29.82 6.50 3.69
CA THR A 195 -29.15 7.03 4.87
C THR A 195 -28.01 8.00 4.57
N GLY A 196 -27.57 8.06 3.30
CA GLY A 196 -26.41 8.82 2.86
C GLY A 196 -25.08 8.09 3.05
N MET A 197 -25.09 6.87 3.58
CA MET A 197 -23.90 6.02 3.74
C MET A 197 -23.83 4.93 2.67
N PHE A 198 -22.61 4.55 2.32
CA PHE A 198 -22.37 3.35 1.54
C PHE A 198 -22.46 2.11 2.44
N TRP A 199 -23.07 1.04 1.93
CA TRP A 199 -23.13 -0.25 2.60
C TRP A 199 -22.37 -1.32 1.82
N GLN A 200 -21.87 -2.33 2.54
CA GLN A 200 -21.19 -3.47 1.93
C GLN A 200 -21.38 -4.73 2.77
N THR A 201 -21.30 -5.89 2.13
CA THR A 201 -21.15 -7.20 2.81
C THR A 201 -19.71 -7.36 3.25
N ASP A 202 -19.42 -7.79 4.48
CA ASP A 202 -18.05 -7.94 4.99
C ASP A 202 -17.11 -8.74 4.06
N ASN A 203 -17.56 -9.86 3.46
CA ASN A 203 -16.82 -10.60 2.44
C ASN A 203 -16.44 -9.72 1.22
N ARG A 204 -17.31 -8.80 0.82
CA ARG A 204 -17.05 -7.88 -0.30
C ARG A 204 -16.18 -6.69 0.07
N ASP A 205 -15.80 -6.55 1.34
CA ASP A 205 -14.63 -5.75 1.76
C ASP A 205 -13.34 -6.59 1.80
N GLY A 206 -13.41 -7.88 1.45
CA GLY A 206 -12.34 -8.85 1.66
C GLY A 206 -12.19 -9.25 3.12
N MET A 207 -13.25 -9.12 3.94
CA MET A 207 -13.22 -9.22 5.41
C MET A 207 -14.28 -10.18 5.99
N GLU A 208 -14.42 -11.36 5.42
CA GLU A 208 -15.49 -12.30 5.80
C GLU A 208 -15.35 -12.89 7.22
N ILE A 209 -16.50 -13.27 7.80
CA ILE A 209 -16.58 -13.77 9.19
C ILE A 209 -16.15 -12.68 10.18
N SER A 210 -16.40 -11.41 9.87
CA SER A 210 -16.22 -10.31 10.84
C SER A 210 -17.28 -10.38 11.93
N VAL A 211 -16.96 -9.91 13.15
CA VAL A 211 -17.91 -9.93 14.28
C VAL A 211 -19.12 -9.05 13.96
N SER A 212 -18.87 -7.85 13.43
CA SER A 212 -19.96 -6.95 13.05
C SER A 212 -20.77 -7.47 11.86
N GLY A 213 -20.13 -8.22 10.96
CA GLY A 213 -20.76 -8.87 9.83
C GLY A 213 -21.86 -9.84 10.27
N ALA A 214 -21.61 -10.65 11.29
CA ALA A 214 -22.59 -11.62 11.79
C ALA A 214 -23.91 -11.01 12.29
N LEU A 215 -23.94 -9.70 12.57
CA LEU A 215 -25.12 -8.97 13.04
C LEU A 215 -25.98 -8.41 11.91
N GLY A 216 -25.43 -8.29 10.70
CA GLY A 216 -26.10 -7.70 9.54
C GLY A 216 -26.87 -8.73 8.72
N THR A 217 -27.97 -8.31 8.09
CA THR A 217 -28.67 -9.17 7.12
C THR A 217 -27.73 -9.48 5.95
N LYS A 218 -27.45 -10.76 5.67
CA LYS A 218 -26.47 -11.21 4.66
C LYS A 218 -25.08 -10.55 4.86
N SER A 219 -24.70 -10.38 6.12
CA SER A 219 -23.46 -9.72 6.57
C SER A 219 -23.26 -8.30 6.06
N GLN A 220 -24.34 -7.59 5.75
CA GLN A 220 -24.30 -6.21 5.27
C GLN A 220 -24.17 -5.21 6.43
N GLY A 221 -23.39 -4.16 6.22
CA GLY A 221 -23.32 -3.03 7.15
C GLY A 221 -22.85 -1.75 6.50
N TYR A 222 -23.11 -0.62 7.17
CA TYR A 222 -22.42 0.64 6.91
C TYR A 222 -21.08 0.59 7.65
N ARG A 223 -20.01 0.41 6.89
CA ARG A 223 -18.68 0.07 7.41
C ARG A 223 -17.71 1.24 7.22
N ALA A 224 -16.74 1.36 8.13
CA ALA A 224 -15.70 2.40 8.05
C ALA A 224 -14.82 2.24 6.80
N THR A 225 -14.69 1.02 6.28
CA THR A 225 -14.03 0.66 5.01
C THR A 225 -14.60 1.41 3.81
N ILE A 226 -15.69 0.93 3.21
CA ILE A 226 -16.24 1.45 1.94
C ILE A 226 -16.56 2.94 2.00
N ASN A 227 -17.05 3.46 3.13
CA ASN A 227 -17.31 4.90 3.26
C ASN A 227 -16.02 5.71 3.18
N SER A 228 -14.93 5.25 3.81
CA SER A 228 -13.63 5.93 3.72
C SER A 228 -13.03 5.80 2.32
N TYR A 229 -13.16 4.64 1.67
CA TYR A 229 -12.69 4.44 0.30
C TYR A 229 -13.40 5.36 -0.69
N MET A 230 -14.72 5.50 -0.56
CA MET A 230 -15.51 6.41 -1.40
C MET A 230 -15.18 7.88 -1.11
N PHE A 231 -14.88 8.24 0.14
CA PHE A 231 -14.34 9.58 0.44
C PHE A 231 -13.00 9.82 -0.27
N GLY A 232 -12.06 8.88 -0.19
CA GLY A 232 -10.76 8.96 -0.86
C GLY A 232 -10.91 9.11 -2.37
N ASN A 233 -11.73 8.26 -2.99
CA ASN A 233 -12.03 8.33 -4.42
C ASN A 233 -12.64 9.68 -4.81
N ALA A 234 -13.59 10.21 -4.03
CA ALA A 234 -14.18 11.53 -4.29
C ALA A 234 -13.13 12.64 -4.21
N LYS A 235 -12.25 12.62 -3.21
CA LYS A 235 -11.15 13.59 -3.06
C LYS A 235 -10.17 13.53 -4.22
N ALA A 236 -9.84 12.34 -4.70
CA ALA A 236 -9.00 12.16 -5.87
C ALA A 236 -9.67 12.70 -7.15
N LEU A 237 -10.97 12.45 -7.34
CA LEU A 237 -11.73 13.00 -8.47
C LEU A 237 -11.77 14.53 -8.46
N VAL A 238 -11.86 15.18 -7.29
CA VAL A 238 -11.72 16.65 -7.19
C VAL A 238 -10.36 17.11 -7.73
N THR A 239 -9.28 16.44 -7.34
CA THR A 239 -7.92 16.78 -7.79
C THR A 239 -7.78 16.60 -9.30
N ILE A 240 -8.21 15.45 -9.83
CA ILE A 240 -8.10 15.13 -11.26
C ILE A 240 -8.99 16.07 -12.09
N ALA A 241 -10.21 16.36 -11.64
CA ALA A 241 -11.10 17.29 -12.33
C ALA A 241 -10.53 18.72 -12.40
N ARG A 242 -9.87 19.18 -11.32
CA ARG A 242 -9.15 20.48 -11.34
C ARG A 242 -8.01 20.48 -12.33
N MET A 243 -7.24 19.39 -12.41
CA MET A 243 -6.18 19.24 -13.43
C MET A 243 -6.74 19.25 -14.85
N ALA A 244 -7.93 18.69 -15.07
CA ALA A 244 -8.64 18.72 -16.35
C ALA A 244 -9.34 20.07 -16.65
N GLY A 245 -9.25 21.06 -15.77
CA GLY A 245 -9.98 22.33 -15.91
C GLY A 245 -11.49 22.21 -15.72
N ASN A 246 -12.00 21.07 -15.24
CA ASN A 246 -13.43 20.81 -15.06
C ASN A 246 -13.90 21.24 -13.66
N LYS A 247 -14.15 22.55 -13.50
CA LYS A 247 -14.60 23.14 -12.23
C LYS A 247 -15.93 22.56 -11.74
N THR A 248 -16.88 22.31 -12.64
CA THR A 248 -18.21 21.79 -12.28
C THR A 248 -18.10 20.43 -11.58
N VAL A 249 -17.34 19.50 -12.17
CA VAL A 249 -17.09 18.18 -11.56
C VAL A 249 -16.31 18.32 -10.25
N ALA A 250 -15.30 19.20 -10.21
CA ALA A 250 -14.56 19.44 -8.97
C ALA A 250 -15.46 19.93 -7.82
N ASP A 251 -16.39 20.84 -8.11
CA ASP A 251 -17.34 21.37 -7.11
C ASP A 251 -18.36 20.30 -6.69
N GLU A 252 -18.85 19.48 -7.62
CA GLU A 252 -19.75 18.35 -7.32
C GLU A 252 -19.09 17.35 -6.36
N TYR A 253 -17.90 16.85 -6.70
CA TYR A 253 -17.21 15.84 -5.91
C TYR A 253 -16.68 16.42 -4.59
N THR A 254 -16.44 17.72 -4.51
CA THR A 254 -16.17 18.40 -3.24
C THR A 254 -17.38 18.29 -2.30
N ARG A 255 -18.59 18.52 -2.80
CA ARG A 255 -19.82 18.34 -2.02
C ARG A 255 -20.04 16.87 -1.63
N LYS A 256 -19.85 15.92 -2.56
CA LYS A 256 -19.96 14.48 -2.26
C LYS A 256 -18.99 14.05 -1.15
N ALA A 257 -17.73 14.43 -1.25
CA ALA A 257 -16.74 14.14 -0.21
C ALA A 257 -17.12 14.74 1.15
N ALA A 258 -17.65 15.98 1.17
CA ALA A 258 -18.14 16.60 2.40
C ALA A 258 -19.30 15.83 3.03
N THR A 259 -20.28 15.39 2.22
CA THR A 259 -21.40 14.55 2.69
C THR A 259 -20.92 13.23 3.26
N ILE A 260 -20.03 12.52 2.56
CA ILE A 260 -19.49 11.23 3.03
C ILE A 260 -18.75 11.41 4.36
N ARG A 261 -17.91 12.45 4.48
CA ARG A 261 -17.22 12.79 5.73
C ARG A 261 -18.22 13.03 6.85
N GLN A 262 -19.26 13.82 6.61
CA GLN A 262 -20.30 14.09 7.61
C GLN A 262 -20.97 12.80 8.09
N GLN A 263 -21.25 11.84 7.20
CA GLN A 263 -21.85 10.57 7.59
C GLN A 263 -20.88 9.69 8.39
N ILE A 264 -19.61 9.62 8.02
CA ILE A 264 -18.60 8.87 8.79
C ILE A 264 -18.52 9.41 10.23
N LEU A 265 -18.37 10.72 10.39
CA LEU A 265 -18.23 11.36 11.70
C LEU A 265 -19.53 11.36 12.51
N GLY A 266 -20.68 11.57 11.85
CA GLY A 266 -21.96 11.66 12.53
C GLY A 266 -22.61 10.30 12.84
N LYS A 267 -22.33 9.28 12.03
CA LYS A 267 -22.99 7.97 12.12
C LYS A 267 -22.06 6.84 12.53
N LEU A 268 -20.81 6.78 12.08
CA LEU A 268 -19.93 5.66 12.43
C LEU A 268 -19.15 5.88 13.73
N TRP A 269 -18.88 7.14 14.11
CA TRP A 269 -18.23 7.46 15.37
C TRP A 269 -19.13 7.20 16.58
N ASP A 270 -18.67 6.36 17.51
CA ASP A 270 -19.33 6.13 18.79
C ASP A 270 -18.67 6.94 19.90
N GLU A 271 -19.40 7.90 20.46
CA GLU A 271 -18.89 8.77 21.54
C GLU A 271 -18.65 8.04 22.86
N LYS A 272 -19.32 6.90 23.12
CA LYS A 272 -19.11 6.11 24.34
C LYS A 272 -17.89 5.20 24.18
N ALA A 273 -17.80 4.51 23.04
CA ALA A 273 -16.68 3.63 22.74
C ALA A 273 -15.42 4.38 22.31
N LYS A 274 -15.54 5.67 21.96
CA LYS A 274 -14.46 6.51 21.39
C LYS A 274 -13.81 5.85 20.17
N PHE A 275 -14.64 5.30 19.30
CA PHE A 275 -14.17 4.50 18.16
C PHE A 275 -15.17 4.52 16.98
N PHE A 276 -14.69 4.35 15.75
CA PHE A 276 -15.55 4.16 14.58
C PHE A 276 -16.03 2.70 14.50
N LYS A 277 -17.33 2.48 14.64
CA LYS A 277 -17.94 1.14 14.63
C LYS A 277 -18.90 0.97 13.45
N VAL A 278 -19.06 -0.28 13.02
CA VAL A 278 -20.02 -0.65 11.96
C VAL A 278 -21.45 -0.46 12.44
N ILE A 279 -22.34 -0.01 11.56
CA ILE A 279 -23.79 -0.12 11.76
C ILE A 279 -24.29 -1.31 10.92
N PRO A 280 -24.73 -2.43 11.55
CA PRO A 280 -25.28 -3.56 10.81
C PRO A 280 -26.56 -3.18 10.06
N ARG A 281 -26.66 -3.61 8.79
CA ARG A 281 -27.79 -3.27 7.91
C ARG A 281 -28.89 -4.32 7.99
N GLY A 282 -30.14 -3.88 7.83
CA GLY A 282 -31.31 -4.77 7.83
C GLY A 282 -31.79 -5.18 9.22
N THR A 283 -31.33 -4.52 10.28
CA THR A 283 -31.73 -4.79 11.68
C THR A 283 -32.91 -3.94 12.16
N GLY A 284 -33.45 -3.06 11.31
CA GLY A 284 -34.52 -2.12 11.66
C GLY A 284 -34.07 -0.92 12.50
N THR A 285 -32.78 -0.83 12.86
CA THR A 285 -32.22 0.30 13.62
C THR A 285 -30.91 0.79 12.99
N LEU A 286 -30.47 1.99 13.37
CA LEU A 286 -29.12 2.50 13.05
C LEU A 286 -28.17 2.37 14.25
N ALA A 287 -28.38 1.35 15.09
CA ALA A 287 -27.48 1.05 16.20
C ALA A 287 -26.16 0.49 15.68
N ARG A 288 -25.05 0.94 16.29
CA ARG A 288 -23.72 0.41 16.00
C ARG A 288 -23.58 -0.98 16.60
N ALA A 289 -22.77 -1.82 15.97
CA ALA A 289 -22.31 -3.05 16.57
C ALA A 289 -21.49 -2.73 17.83
N GLU A 290 -21.66 -3.52 18.89
CA GLU A 290 -20.93 -3.35 20.15
C GLU A 290 -19.54 -4.00 20.09
N VAL A 291 -18.79 -3.73 19.01
CA VAL A 291 -17.43 -4.24 18.78
C VAL A 291 -16.57 -3.19 18.07
N ARG A 292 -15.32 -3.05 18.50
CA ARG A 292 -14.26 -2.38 17.76
C ARG A 292 -13.55 -3.39 16.87
N GLU A 293 -13.49 -3.09 15.59
CA GLU A 293 -12.74 -3.86 14.60
C GLU A 293 -11.65 -2.95 14.00
N LEU A 294 -10.49 -3.52 13.67
CA LEU A 294 -9.29 -2.77 13.31
C LEU A 294 -9.53 -1.80 12.13
N HIS A 295 -10.41 -2.17 11.20
CA HIS A 295 -10.79 -1.32 10.06
C HIS A 295 -11.48 0.00 10.48
N GLY A 296 -11.86 0.17 11.75
CA GLY A 296 -12.24 1.45 12.33
C GLY A 296 -11.14 2.52 12.28
N PHE A 297 -9.88 2.14 12.01
CA PHE A 297 -8.79 3.08 11.73
C PHE A 297 -8.73 3.55 10.26
N THR A 298 -9.47 2.92 9.34
CA THR A 298 -9.48 3.27 7.90
C THR A 298 -9.79 4.76 7.62
N PRO A 299 -10.64 5.47 8.38
CA PRO A 299 -10.87 6.90 8.14
C PRO A 299 -9.59 7.76 8.13
N TRP A 300 -8.58 7.42 8.93
CA TRP A 300 -7.29 8.14 8.93
C TRP A 300 -6.43 7.86 7.70
N TYR A 301 -6.67 6.77 6.96
CA TYR A 301 -6.01 6.51 5.67
C TYR A 301 -6.22 7.68 4.70
N PHE A 302 -7.38 8.35 4.77
CA PHE A 302 -7.74 9.48 3.90
C PHE A 302 -7.86 10.80 4.66
N SER A 303 -7.31 10.88 5.88
CA SER A 303 -7.34 12.06 6.74
C SER A 303 -8.76 12.63 6.94
N ILE A 304 -9.73 11.74 7.20
CA ILE A 304 -11.15 12.09 7.41
C ILE A 304 -11.42 12.67 8.81
N PRO A 305 -10.95 12.08 9.93
CA PRO A 305 -11.33 12.51 11.27
C PRO A 305 -10.87 13.91 11.64
N ASP A 306 -11.37 14.42 12.77
CA ASP A 306 -10.79 15.57 13.49
C ASP A 306 -9.80 15.11 14.58
N GLU A 307 -8.93 16.00 15.08
CA GLU A 307 -7.94 15.72 16.13
C GLU A 307 -8.54 15.05 17.39
N LYS A 308 -9.76 15.45 17.79
CA LYS A 308 -10.45 14.85 18.97
C LYS A 308 -10.68 13.34 18.86
N HIS A 309 -10.74 12.80 17.65
CA HIS A 309 -10.96 11.37 17.42
C HIS A 309 -9.67 10.56 17.64
N ALA A 310 -8.51 11.20 17.75
CA ALA A 310 -7.22 10.53 17.91
C ALA A 310 -7.17 9.63 19.16
N VAL A 311 -8.04 9.87 20.16
CA VAL A 311 -8.22 9.00 21.34
C VAL A 311 -8.48 7.53 20.99
N ALA A 312 -9.06 7.24 19.81
CA ALA A 312 -9.26 5.87 19.33
C ALA A 312 -7.95 5.08 19.20
N TRP A 313 -6.83 5.76 18.92
CA TRP A 313 -5.52 5.12 18.72
C TRP A 313 -4.95 4.50 19.98
N ALA A 314 -5.46 4.86 21.17
CA ALA A 314 -5.12 4.17 22.41
C ALA A 314 -5.48 2.67 22.35
N GLN A 315 -6.44 2.27 21.50
CA GLN A 315 -6.83 0.88 21.34
C GLN A 315 -5.82 0.04 20.52
N LEU A 316 -4.95 0.69 19.74
CA LEU A 316 -3.96 -0.02 18.92
C LEU A 316 -2.90 -0.73 19.76
N THR A 317 -2.43 -0.06 20.82
CA THR A 317 -1.32 -0.51 21.68
C THR A 317 -1.80 -1.21 22.95
N ASP A 318 -3.11 -1.28 23.16
CA ASP A 318 -3.77 -1.99 24.25
C ASP A 318 -3.84 -3.49 23.95
N GLU A 319 -3.37 -4.33 24.87
CA GLU A 319 -3.34 -5.81 24.74
C GLU A 319 -4.74 -6.42 24.81
N ASP A 320 -5.69 -5.79 25.51
CA ASP A 320 -7.10 -6.17 25.45
C ASP A 320 -7.80 -5.57 24.22
N GLY A 321 -7.13 -4.60 23.57
CA GLY A 321 -7.53 -3.94 22.35
C GLY A 321 -7.05 -4.73 21.14
N PHE A 322 -6.18 -4.11 20.34
CA PHE A 322 -5.68 -4.72 19.10
C PHE A 322 -4.25 -5.26 19.18
N TRP A 323 -3.47 -4.91 20.21
CA TRP A 323 -2.04 -5.20 20.22
C TRP A 323 -1.74 -6.69 20.39
N ALA A 324 -0.95 -7.26 19.47
CA ALA A 324 -0.44 -8.61 19.60
C ALA A 324 0.95 -8.77 18.93
N PRO A 325 1.76 -9.77 19.34
CA PRO A 325 3.16 -9.89 18.91
C PRO A 325 3.40 -10.04 17.40
N TYR A 326 2.47 -10.66 16.67
CA TYR A 326 2.58 -10.91 15.22
C TYR A 326 1.62 -10.01 14.41
N GLY A 327 1.49 -8.76 14.86
CA GLY A 327 0.63 -7.76 14.24
C GLY A 327 -0.74 -7.67 14.93
N PRO A 328 -1.46 -6.56 14.68
CA PRO A 328 -2.68 -6.25 15.38
C PRO A 328 -3.81 -7.21 15.01
N THR A 329 -4.66 -7.54 15.98
CA THR A 329 -5.85 -8.34 15.75
C THR A 329 -6.88 -7.57 14.92
N THR A 330 -7.65 -8.27 14.09
CA THR A 330 -8.72 -7.65 13.29
C THR A 330 -9.94 -7.24 14.10
N THR A 331 -10.10 -7.80 15.30
CA THR A 331 -11.16 -7.54 16.28
C THR A 331 -10.54 -7.30 17.65
N GLU A 332 -11.09 -6.39 18.46
CA GLU A 332 -10.58 -6.17 19.82
C GLU A 332 -10.64 -7.46 20.67
N GLN A 333 -9.54 -7.77 21.36
CA GLN A 333 -9.34 -9.06 22.03
C GLN A 333 -10.32 -9.29 23.19
N ARG A 334 -10.75 -8.22 23.85
CA ARG A 334 -11.76 -8.27 24.93
C ARG A 334 -13.18 -8.63 24.48
N HIS A 335 -13.48 -8.56 23.18
CA HIS A 335 -14.83 -8.79 22.71
C HIS A 335 -15.15 -10.30 22.71
N PRO A 336 -16.34 -10.76 23.18
CA PRO A 336 -16.68 -12.19 23.22
C PRO A 336 -16.67 -12.91 21.86
N GLY A 337 -16.82 -12.16 20.78
CA GLY A 337 -16.71 -12.64 19.40
C GLY A 337 -15.29 -12.79 18.87
N PHE A 338 -14.27 -12.34 19.61
CA PHE A 338 -12.87 -12.53 19.27
C PHE A 338 -12.53 -14.02 19.26
N LYS A 339 -12.06 -14.54 18.13
CA LYS A 339 -11.71 -15.95 17.99
C LYS A 339 -10.53 -16.15 17.06
N ILE A 340 -9.57 -16.98 17.51
CA ILE A 340 -8.53 -17.56 16.66
C ILE A 340 -8.92 -19.02 16.40
N SER A 341 -9.31 -19.34 15.17
CA SER A 341 -9.83 -20.66 14.79
C SER A 341 -9.02 -21.26 13.66
N TYR A 342 -8.68 -22.54 13.80
CA TYR A 342 -8.12 -23.39 12.75
C TYR A 342 -9.18 -24.29 12.10
N GLU A 343 -10.44 -24.05 12.42
CA GLU A 343 -11.61 -24.76 11.91
C GLU A 343 -12.54 -23.81 11.16
N GLY A 344 -13.38 -24.39 10.29
CA GLY A 344 -14.32 -23.64 9.48
C GLY A 344 -13.63 -22.97 8.28
N HIS A 345 -14.03 -21.72 8.01
CA HIS A 345 -13.51 -20.90 6.92
C HIS A 345 -12.03 -20.53 7.16
N GLU A 346 -11.18 -20.62 6.15
CA GLU A 346 -9.75 -20.30 6.26
C GLU A 346 -9.50 -18.79 6.45
N CYS A 347 -10.28 -17.96 5.77
CA CYS A 347 -10.13 -16.50 5.80
C CYS A 347 -11.01 -15.82 6.87
N GLN A 348 -10.77 -16.09 8.16
CA GLN A 348 -11.56 -15.50 9.26
C GLN A 348 -11.06 -14.09 9.67
N TRP A 349 -11.99 -13.14 9.87
CA TRP A 349 -11.71 -11.73 10.24
C TRP A 349 -12.24 -11.31 11.63
N ASN A 350 -12.64 -12.26 12.47
CA ASN A 350 -13.08 -12.03 13.85
C ASN A 350 -11.96 -12.19 14.89
N GLY A 351 -10.70 -11.94 14.54
CA GLY A 351 -9.59 -12.09 15.48
C GLY A 351 -8.20 -12.15 14.88
N PRO A 352 -7.93 -13.00 13.87
CA PRO A 352 -6.59 -13.14 13.29
C PRO A 352 -5.95 -11.82 12.89
N SER A 353 -4.63 -11.77 12.92
CA SER A 353 -3.89 -10.68 12.28
C SER A 353 -3.95 -10.88 10.77
N TRP A 354 -4.09 -9.78 10.03
CA TRP A 354 -4.14 -9.77 8.57
C TRP A 354 -3.16 -8.72 8.04
N PRO A 355 -2.22 -9.08 7.14
CA PRO A 355 -1.34 -8.13 6.46
C PRO A 355 -2.12 -6.99 5.78
N PHE A 356 -3.27 -7.28 5.16
CA PHE A 356 -4.14 -6.26 4.54
C PHE A 356 -4.56 -5.18 5.55
N ALA A 357 -5.12 -5.59 6.69
CA ALA A 357 -5.60 -4.68 7.72
C ALA A 357 -4.46 -3.95 8.43
N THR A 358 -3.35 -4.64 8.65
CA THR A 358 -2.12 -4.09 9.23
C THR A 358 -1.55 -2.98 8.35
N ALA A 359 -1.52 -3.19 7.03
CA ALA A 359 -1.08 -2.20 6.05
C ALA A 359 -1.97 -0.93 6.05
N ILE A 360 -3.30 -1.10 6.05
CA ILE A 360 -4.23 0.03 6.18
C ILE A 360 -3.98 0.80 7.49
N THR A 361 -3.76 0.08 8.59
CA THR A 361 -3.53 0.67 9.91
C THR A 361 -2.21 1.44 9.96
N LEU A 362 -1.13 0.90 9.35
CA LEU A 362 0.17 1.58 9.24
C LEU A 362 0.09 2.86 8.42
N THR A 363 -0.59 2.85 7.26
CA THR A 363 -0.80 4.08 6.47
C THR A 363 -1.63 5.10 7.25
N SER A 364 -2.69 4.63 7.91
CA SER A 364 -3.57 5.46 8.75
C SER A 364 -2.80 6.12 9.90
N LEU A 365 -1.92 5.37 10.57
CA LEU A 365 -1.07 5.88 11.65
C LEU A 365 -0.02 6.85 11.12
N ALA A 366 0.60 6.56 9.98
CA ALA A 366 1.53 7.48 9.35
C ALA A 366 0.86 8.82 9.00
N ASN A 367 -0.39 8.80 8.51
CA ASN A 367 -1.14 10.02 8.23
C ASN A 367 -1.56 10.74 9.52
N LEU A 368 -1.96 10.02 10.57
CA LEU A 368 -2.21 10.63 11.89
C LEU A 368 -0.99 11.43 12.36
N LEU A 369 0.19 10.81 12.34
CA LEU A 369 1.44 11.42 12.82
C LEU A 369 1.96 12.57 11.94
N ASN A 370 1.45 12.69 10.72
CA ASN A 370 1.84 13.75 9.78
C ASN A 370 0.85 14.91 9.73
N ASP A 371 -0.44 14.62 9.82
CA ASP A 371 -1.51 15.55 9.47
C ASP A 371 -2.27 16.09 10.70
N TYR A 372 -2.03 15.52 11.88
CA TYR A 372 -2.80 15.82 13.10
C TYR A 372 -1.88 16.19 14.27
N LYS A 373 -2.34 17.12 15.11
CA LYS A 373 -1.75 17.34 16.43
C LYS A 373 -2.48 16.48 17.44
N GLN A 374 -1.75 15.55 18.07
CA GLN A 374 -2.27 14.64 19.08
C GLN A 374 -1.10 14.10 19.93
N ASN A 375 -1.43 13.52 21.08
CA ASN A 375 -0.47 12.98 22.06
C ASN A 375 -0.85 11.58 22.58
N VAL A 376 -1.69 10.86 21.84
CA VAL A 376 -2.19 9.52 22.18
C VAL A 376 -1.20 8.44 21.74
N VAL A 377 -0.62 8.59 20.55
CA VAL A 377 0.40 7.71 19.98
C VAL A 377 1.52 8.53 19.36
N ASP A 378 2.69 7.94 19.18
CA ASP A 378 3.84 8.64 18.61
C ASP A 378 4.62 7.81 17.57
N LYS A 379 5.79 8.33 17.15
CA LYS A 379 6.70 7.65 16.21
C LYS A 379 7.09 6.26 16.69
N ARG A 380 7.18 6.03 18.00
CA ARG A 380 7.54 4.75 18.61
C ARG A 380 6.44 3.72 18.42
N ASP A 381 5.18 4.12 18.46
CA ASP A 381 4.06 3.21 18.19
C ASP A 381 4.00 2.81 16.72
N PHE A 382 4.22 3.76 15.80
CA PHE A 382 4.39 3.45 14.37
C PHE A 382 5.55 2.47 14.15
N TRP A 383 6.70 2.74 14.77
CA TRP A 383 7.85 1.88 14.66
C TRP A 383 7.59 0.48 15.22
N LYS A 384 7.02 0.35 16.43
CA LYS A 384 6.67 -0.95 17.01
C LYS A 384 5.73 -1.75 16.12
N LEU A 385 4.70 -1.13 15.54
CA LEU A 385 3.77 -1.80 14.63
C LEU A 385 4.47 -2.26 13.36
N LEU A 386 5.32 -1.42 12.77
CA LEU A 386 6.11 -1.78 11.59
C LEU A 386 7.09 -2.93 11.88
N LEU A 387 7.69 -2.96 13.07
CA LEU A 387 8.51 -4.09 13.54
C LEU A 387 7.73 -5.38 13.65
N ALA A 388 6.59 -5.33 14.35
CA ALA A 388 5.74 -6.50 14.52
C ALA A 388 5.33 -7.05 13.15
N TYR A 389 4.96 -6.17 12.22
CA TYR A 389 4.61 -6.57 10.87
C TYR A 389 5.79 -7.14 10.07
N SER A 390 6.97 -6.52 10.11
CA SER A 390 8.16 -7.06 9.46
C SER A 390 8.52 -8.44 10.00
N ARG A 391 8.52 -8.59 11.33
CA ARG A 391 8.83 -9.83 12.03
C ARG A 391 7.73 -10.87 11.89
N SER A 392 6.53 -10.53 11.45
CA SER A 392 5.49 -11.53 11.20
C SER A 392 5.63 -12.19 9.84
N GLN A 393 6.38 -11.58 8.90
CA GLN A 393 6.55 -12.07 7.53
C GLN A 393 7.62 -13.16 7.43
N GLN A 394 7.39 -14.27 8.13
CA GLN A 394 8.29 -15.42 8.19
C GLN A 394 7.52 -16.70 8.49
N ARG A 395 8.15 -17.84 8.20
CA ARG A 395 7.64 -19.17 8.52
C ARG A 395 8.76 -20.03 9.09
N ILE A 396 8.42 -20.89 10.05
CA ILE A 396 9.32 -21.93 10.56
C ILE A 396 9.06 -23.20 9.76
N LEU A 397 10.10 -23.74 9.13
CA LEU A 397 10.09 -24.98 8.37
C LEU A 397 10.15 -26.19 9.30
N ARG A 398 9.97 -27.40 8.76
CA ARG A 398 9.92 -28.65 9.55
C ARG A 398 11.26 -28.99 10.22
N ASP A 399 12.36 -28.57 9.62
CA ASP A 399 13.73 -28.69 10.13
C ASP A 399 14.08 -27.61 11.17
N GLY A 400 13.17 -26.67 11.43
CA GLY A 400 13.36 -25.56 12.37
C GLY A 400 13.88 -24.27 11.74
N ASP A 401 14.21 -24.28 10.44
CA ASP A 401 14.73 -23.12 9.76
C ASP A 401 13.67 -22.04 9.59
N ARG A 402 14.08 -20.78 9.69
CA ARG A 402 13.23 -19.61 9.57
C ARG A 402 13.43 -18.98 8.20
N VAL A 403 12.38 -18.95 7.40
CA VAL A 403 12.39 -18.35 6.05
C VAL A 403 11.45 -17.16 5.96
N PRO A 404 11.78 -16.12 5.17
CA PRO A 404 10.82 -15.08 4.82
C PRO A 404 9.56 -15.69 4.19
N TRP A 405 8.39 -15.21 4.61
CA TRP A 405 7.11 -15.72 4.15
C TRP A 405 6.03 -14.65 4.28
N ILE A 406 5.13 -14.56 3.30
CA ILE A 406 3.92 -13.74 3.38
C ILE A 406 2.76 -14.58 2.87
N ASP A 407 1.69 -14.61 3.65
CA ASP A 407 0.48 -15.39 3.39
C ASP A 407 -0.78 -14.58 3.75
N GLU A 408 -1.95 -15.21 3.72
CA GLU A 408 -3.24 -14.56 3.88
C GLU A 408 -3.46 -13.97 5.28
N ASN A 409 -3.45 -14.81 6.32
CA ASN A 409 -3.67 -14.41 7.70
C ASN A 409 -2.84 -15.25 8.68
N LEU A 410 -2.69 -14.75 9.90
CA LEU A 410 -1.83 -15.38 10.88
C LEU A 410 -2.39 -15.30 12.30
N ASN A 411 -2.00 -16.29 13.09
CA ASN A 411 -2.22 -16.32 14.52
C ASN A 411 -1.42 -15.17 15.14
N PRO A 412 -2.09 -14.19 15.77
CA PRO A 412 -1.45 -12.97 16.24
C PRO A 412 -0.48 -13.22 17.41
N TYR A 413 -0.51 -14.40 18.03
CA TYR A 413 0.35 -14.77 19.17
C TYR A 413 1.49 -15.70 18.80
N THR A 414 1.30 -16.60 17.82
CA THR A 414 2.30 -17.62 17.46
C THR A 414 3.00 -17.33 16.14
N GLY A 415 2.42 -16.50 15.28
CA GLY A 415 2.92 -16.22 13.93
C GLY A 415 2.63 -17.33 12.91
N ASP A 416 1.87 -18.36 13.27
CA ASP A 416 1.47 -19.40 12.33
C ASP A 416 0.44 -18.89 11.32
N TRP A 417 0.64 -19.21 10.04
CA TRP A 417 -0.23 -18.77 8.94
C TRP A 417 -1.50 -19.62 8.89
N ILE A 418 -2.59 -19.11 9.46
CA ILE A 418 -3.82 -19.89 9.73
C ILE A 418 -4.43 -20.43 8.44
N SER A 419 -4.62 -19.58 7.42
CA SER A 419 -5.20 -19.99 6.14
C SER A 419 -4.38 -21.10 5.51
N ARG A 420 -3.06 -20.96 5.50
CA ARG A 420 -2.13 -21.97 4.98
C ARG A 420 -2.29 -23.29 5.72
N THR A 421 -2.22 -23.27 7.06
CA THR A 421 -2.38 -24.46 7.90
C THR A 421 -3.73 -25.13 7.65
N ARG A 422 -4.82 -24.34 7.61
CA ARG A 422 -6.18 -24.82 7.37
C ARG A 422 -6.35 -25.46 6.00
N LEU A 423 -5.81 -24.83 4.95
CA LEU A 423 -5.89 -25.32 3.58
C LEU A 423 -5.06 -26.58 3.38
N SER A 424 -3.89 -26.69 4.01
CA SER A 424 -3.00 -27.84 3.86
C SER A 424 -3.57 -29.15 4.42
N THR A 425 -4.62 -29.08 5.23
CA THR A 425 -5.29 -30.22 5.86
C THR A 425 -6.77 -30.36 5.50
N MET A 426 -7.28 -29.54 4.56
CA MET A 426 -8.72 -29.41 4.31
C MET A 426 -9.33 -30.61 3.59
N GLU A 427 -8.65 -31.17 2.57
CA GLU A 427 -9.16 -32.27 1.77
C GLU A 427 -8.46 -33.57 2.17
N THR A 428 -9.06 -34.32 3.12
CA THR A 428 -8.49 -35.58 3.64
C THR A 428 -7.01 -35.45 4.09
N GLY A 429 -6.65 -34.32 4.71
CA GLY A 429 -5.28 -34.06 5.13
C GLY A 429 -4.36 -33.54 4.01
N SER A 430 -4.93 -33.02 2.92
CA SER A 430 -4.20 -32.41 1.81
C SER A 430 -4.77 -31.04 1.42
N TRP A 431 -4.05 -30.36 0.51
CA TRP A 431 -4.42 -29.06 -0.03
C TRP A 431 -5.75 -29.10 -0.78
N SER A 432 -6.56 -28.06 -0.66
CA SER A 432 -7.82 -27.98 -1.40
C SER A 432 -7.61 -27.46 -2.83
N GLU A 433 -7.74 -28.34 -3.82
CA GLU A 433 -7.67 -27.98 -5.24
C GLU A 433 -8.77 -26.98 -5.63
N LYS A 434 -9.97 -27.14 -5.04
CA LYS A 434 -11.10 -26.22 -5.26
C LYS A 434 -10.84 -24.81 -4.74
N LYS A 435 -9.89 -24.66 -3.81
CA LYS A 435 -9.49 -23.39 -3.19
C LYS A 435 -8.07 -23.00 -3.57
N GLY A 436 -7.69 -23.16 -4.84
CA GLY A 436 -6.44 -22.67 -5.40
C GLY A 436 -5.24 -23.60 -5.24
N GLY A 437 -5.43 -24.79 -4.65
CA GLY A 437 -4.42 -25.84 -4.61
C GLY A 437 -3.28 -25.58 -3.62
N ARG A 438 -2.14 -26.21 -3.91
CA ARG A 438 -0.98 -26.25 -3.01
C ARG A 438 -0.40 -24.86 -2.77
N GLU A 439 -0.30 -24.47 -1.49
CA GLU A 439 0.33 -23.20 -1.09
C GLU A 439 -0.34 -21.98 -1.78
N ARG A 440 -1.67 -21.97 -1.91
CA ARG A 440 -2.42 -20.87 -2.56
C ARG A 440 -1.95 -19.48 -2.11
N GLY A 441 -1.81 -19.29 -0.80
CA GLY A 441 -1.44 -18.02 -0.19
C GLY A 441 0.07 -17.76 -0.14
N LYS A 442 0.93 -18.61 -0.71
CA LYS A 442 2.36 -18.30 -0.79
C LYS A 442 2.60 -17.05 -1.63
N ASP A 443 3.47 -16.17 -1.12
CA ASP A 443 3.85 -14.89 -1.72
C ASP A 443 2.67 -13.92 -1.88
N TYR A 444 1.60 -14.07 -1.10
CA TYR A 444 0.33 -13.36 -1.28
C TYR A 444 0.45 -11.84 -1.39
N ASN A 445 -0.06 -11.28 -2.49
CA ASN A 445 0.02 -9.84 -2.78
C ASN A 445 -1.30 -9.15 -2.41
N HIS A 446 -1.51 -8.99 -1.11
CA HIS A 446 -2.74 -8.42 -0.55
C HIS A 446 -2.46 -7.33 0.51
N SER A 447 -1.28 -6.71 0.48
CA SER A 447 -0.87 -5.69 1.46
C SER A 447 0.31 -4.87 0.96
N THR A 448 0.54 -3.68 1.54
CA THR A 448 1.77 -2.88 1.34
C THR A 448 2.79 -3.15 2.45
N PHE A 449 4.08 -3.01 2.17
CA PHE A 449 5.15 -2.98 3.18
C PHE A 449 6.23 -1.99 2.80
N CYS A 450 6.72 -2.05 1.56
CA CYS A 450 7.77 -1.16 1.08
C CYS A 450 7.29 0.31 1.08
N ASP A 451 6.00 0.55 0.82
CA ASP A 451 5.41 1.89 0.96
C ASP A 451 5.54 2.44 2.39
N HIS A 452 5.42 1.61 3.43
CA HIS A 452 5.56 2.06 4.83
C HIS A 452 7.01 2.42 5.17
N ILE A 453 7.99 1.75 4.57
CA ILE A 453 9.40 2.12 4.69
C ILE A 453 9.65 3.46 4.00
N ILE A 454 9.20 3.59 2.75
CA ILE A 454 9.49 4.76 1.91
C ILE A 454 8.71 6.00 2.36
N ALA A 455 7.39 5.88 2.51
CA ALA A 455 6.48 6.99 2.77
C ALA A 455 6.19 7.26 4.25
N GLY A 456 6.49 6.29 5.11
CA GLY A 456 6.33 6.38 6.57
C GLY A 456 7.66 6.54 7.29
N LEU A 457 8.45 5.45 7.37
CA LEU A 457 9.67 5.38 8.17
C LEU A 457 10.73 6.40 7.72
N VAL A 458 11.11 6.36 6.45
CA VAL A 458 11.98 7.37 5.80
C VAL A 458 11.20 8.67 5.57
N GLY A 459 9.92 8.52 5.20
CA GLY A 459 8.95 9.60 5.28
C GLY A 459 8.87 10.50 4.05
N ILE A 460 9.11 9.99 2.84
CA ILE A 460 8.77 10.73 1.62
C ILE A 460 7.25 10.96 1.62
N ARG A 461 6.78 12.20 1.52
CA ARG A 461 5.34 12.51 1.48
C ARG A 461 4.96 12.94 0.06
N PRO A 462 4.47 12.01 -0.80
CA PRO A 462 4.15 12.33 -2.18
C PRO A 462 3.05 13.38 -2.29
N GLN A 463 3.27 14.35 -3.16
CA GLN A 463 2.30 15.40 -3.46
C GLN A 463 2.48 15.90 -4.90
N HIS A 464 1.45 16.55 -5.44
CA HIS A 464 1.56 17.24 -6.72
C HIS A 464 2.35 18.54 -6.58
N GLY A 465 2.89 19.03 -7.70
CA GLY A 465 3.72 20.24 -7.74
C GLY A 465 5.18 19.96 -7.38
N ASN A 466 5.97 21.02 -7.22
CA ASN A 466 7.43 20.90 -7.18
C ASN A 466 8.01 20.85 -5.76
N GLN A 467 7.18 20.71 -4.74
CA GLN A 467 7.64 20.65 -3.36
C GLN A 467 7.86 19.19 -2.95
N LEU A 468 9.04 18.90 -2.37
CA LEU A 468 9.38 17.64 -1.75
C LEU A 468 9.35 17.78 -0.23
N VAL A 469 8.58 16.91 0.42
CA VAL A 469 8.47 16.85 1.87
C VAL A 469 9.00 15.51 2.35
N ILE A 470 9.95 15.55 3.28
CA ILE A 470 10.48 14.40 4.00
C ILE A 470 10.11 14.56 5.47
N ASN A 471 9.44 13.58 6.07
CA ASN A 471 9.12 13.58 7.51
C ASN A 471 9.33 12.19 8.11
N PRO A 472 10.54 11.86 8.57
CA PRO A 472 10.85 10.52 9.07
C PRO A 472 10.04 10.19 10.33
N LEU A 473 9.41 9.01 10.33
CA LEU A 473 8.70 8.46 11.48
C LEU A 473 9.55 7.48 12.30
N LEU A 474 10.84 7.36 11.99
CA LEU A 474 11.79 6.69 12.89
C LEU A 474 11.92 7.50 14.20
N PRO A 475 11.76 6.89 15.39
CA PRO A 475 11.94 7.59 16.65
C PRO A 475 13.39 8.02 16.85
N ASP A 476 13.58 9.15 17.53
CA ASP A 476 14.91 9.68 17.80
C ASP A 476 15.77 8.67 18.57
N ASN A 477 17.08 8.68 18.30
CA ASN A 477 18.07 7.79 18.91
C ASN A 477 17.83 6.27 18.71
N THR A 478 16.99 5.88 17.75
CA THR A 478 16.72 4.45 17.46
C THR A 478 17.83 3.83 16.63
N TRP A 479 18.26 4.49 15.55
CA TRP A 479 19.32 4.01 14.65
C TRP A 479 20.41 5.07 14.51
N ASP A 480 21.64 4.60 14.29
CA ASP A 480 22.75 5.50 13.96
C ASP A 480 22.77 5.87 12.47
N TYR A 481 22.14 5.08 11.60
CA TYR A 481 22.05 5.38 10.17
C TYR A 481 20.83 4.75 9.48
N PHE A 482 20.45 5.32 8.33
CA PHE A 482 19.73 4.63 7.26
C PHE A 482 19.99 5.32 5.93
N CYS A 483 19.76 4.64 4.81
CA CYS A 483 19.74 5.26 3.49
C CYS A 483 18.64 4.64 2.64
N LEU A 484 17.83 5.49 2.02
CA LEU A 484 16.94 5.16 0.92
C LEU A 484 17.46 5.86 -0.33
N ASP A 485 17.83 5.09 -1.34
CA ASP A 485 18.48 5.58 -2.54
C ASP A 485 17.74 5.15 -3.80
N ARG A 486 18.00 5.83 -4.92
CA ARG A 486 17.47 5.50 -6.25
C ARG A 486 15.95 5.61 -6.40
N VAL A 487 15.27 6.38 -5.55
CA VAL A 487 13.83 6.61 -5.66
C VAL A 487 13.55 7.47 -6.89
N LEU A 488 12.76 6.99 -7.85
CA LEU A 488 12.28 7.85 -8.94
C LEU A 488 11.05 8.64 -8.43
N TYR A 489 11.14 9.96 -8.43
CA TYR A 489 10.08 10.87 -8.00
C TYR A 489 10.06 12.09 -8.93
N HIS A 490 8.95 12.29 -9.64
CA HIS A 490 8.75 13.39 -10.60
C HIS A 490 9.85 13.47 -11.67
N GLY A 491 10.29 12.31 -12.15
CA GLY A 491 11.38 12.21 -13.14
C GLY A 491 12.78 12.53 -12.58
N LYS A 492 12.90 12.80 -11.28
CA LYS A 492 14.17 12.98 -10.57
C LYS A 492 14.50 11.75 -9.75
N THR A 493 15.79 11.52 -9.49
CA THR A 493 16.21 10.46 -8.59
C THR A 493 16.57 11.03 -7.22
N LEU A 494 15.87 10.58 -6.18
CA LEU A 494 16.08 11.01 -4.80
C LEU A 494 16.99 10.05 -4.04
N THR A 495 17.78 10.62 -3.13
CA THR A 495 18.47 9.90 -2.05
C THR A 495 18.15 10.59 -0.74
N ILE A 496 17.64 9.85 0.25
CA ILE A 496 17.39 10.31 1.60
C ILE A 496 18.24 9.44 2.53
N LEU A 497 19.13 10.06 3.29
CA LEU A 497 19.95 9.32 4.26
C LEU A 497 19.96 10.03 5.61
N TYR A 498 20.14 9.26 6.65
CA TYR A 498 20.48 9.75 7.98
C TYR A 498 21.79 9.06 8.39
N ASP A 499 22.75 9.85 8.88
CA ASP A 499 24.00 9.35 9.43
C ASP A 499 24.38 10.16 10.66
N LYS A 500 24.21 9.58 11.84
CA LYS A 500 24.46 10.25 13.12
C LYS A 500 25.91 10.72 13.28
N THR A 501 26.86 10.02 12.66
CA THR A 501 28.29 10.30 12.80
C THR A 501 28.90 10.95 11.56
N GLY A 502 28.24 10.83 10.41
CA GLY A 502 28.76 11.22 9.10
C GLY A 502 29.75 10.22 8.49
N MET A 503 30.10 9.13 9.21
CA MET A 503 31.12 8.17 8.79
C MET A 503 30.57 7.03 7.93
N LYS A 504 29.30 6.64 8.07
CA LYS A 504 28.72 5.48 7.36
C LYS A 504 28.67 5.73 5.84
N TYR A 505 28.26 6.93 5.44
CA TYR A 505 28.11 7.29 4.02
C TYR A 505 29.11 8.34 3.53
N GLY A 506 29.89 8.94 4.43
CA GLY A 506 30.86 9.99 4.07
C GLY A 506 30.23 11.24 3.48
N LYS A 507 28.94 11.49 3.78
CA LYS A 507 28.19 12.67 3.32
C LYS A 507 27.98 13.72 4.41
N GLY A 508 28.51 13.51 5.61
CA GLY A 508 28.38 14.40 6.76
C GLY A 508 27.22 14.03 7.68
N ILE A 509 27.18 14.64 8.86
CA ILE A 509 26.25 14.30 9.95
C ILE A 509 24.81 14.67 9.58
N GLY A 510 23.86 13.88 10.08
CA GLY A 510 22.43 14.17 10.15
C GLY A 510 21.60 13.60 9.00
N LEU A 511 20.37 14.08 8.88
CA LEU A 511 19.45 13.80 7.77
C LEU A 511 19.85 14.64 6.56
N ARG A 512 19.94 14.01 5.38
CA ARG A 512 20.34 14.64 4.12
C ARG A 512 19.45 14.19 2.98
N VAL A 513 19.11 15.13 2.11
CA VAL A 513 18.23 14.92 0.96
C VAL A 513 18.94 15.36 -0.31
N PHE A 514 19.06 14.45 -1.27
CA PHE A 514 19.67 14.70 -2.58
C PHE A 514 18.63 14.54 -3.69
N VAL A 515 18.72 15.39 -4.70
CA VAL A 515 17.93 15.32 -5.93
C VAL A 515 18.91 15.27 -7.10
N ASN A 516 18.89 14.17 -7.87
CA ASN A 516 19.86 13.87 -8.92
C ASN A 516 21.32 13.97 -8.44
N GLY A 517 21.59 13.49 -7.22
CA GLY A 517 22.91 13.53 -6.59
C GLY A 517 23.32 14.90 -6.02
N ILE A 518 22.52 15.95 -6.21
CA ILE A 518 22.78 17.28 -5.66
C ILE A 518 22.09 17.42 -4.31
N GLU A 519 22.82 17.77 -3.26
CA GLU A 519 22.26 18.01 -1.92
C GLU A 519 21.30 19.21 -1.97
N LYS A 520 20.06 19.02 -1.51
CA LYS A 520 19.01 20.03 -1.50
C LYS A 520 18.60 20.48 -0.10
N ALA A 521 18.80 19.64 0.91
CA ALA A 521 18.48 19.98 2.28
C ALA A 521 19.21 19.07 3.28
N THR A 522 19.44 19.60 4.47
CA THR A 522 20.05 18.88 5.59
C THR A 522 19.40 19.25 6.92
N ALA A 523 19.54 18.37 7.91
CA ALA A 523 19.17 18.62 9.30
C ALA A 523 20.09 17.81 10.23
N THR A 524 20.42 18.34 11.40
CA THR A 524 21.28 17.64 12.38
C THR A 524 20.59 16.42 13.02
N SER A 525 19.26 16.42 13.06
CA SER A 525 18.42 15.35 13.62
C SER A 525 17.29 14.95 12.66
N LEU A 526 16.56 13.90 13.01
CA LEU A 526 15.39 13.43 12.26
C LEU A 526 14.21 14.39 12.46
N GLN A 527 14.00 15.27 11.49
CA GLN A 527 12.92 16.24 11.50
C GLN A 527 12.28 16.38 10.12
N ARG A 528 11.11 17.03 10.09
CA ARG A 528 10.45 17.38 8.84
C ARG A 528 11.32 18.36 8.05
N ILE A 529 11.57 18.04 6.79
CA ILE A 529 12.25 18.88 5.81
C ILE A 529 11.32 19.12 4.64
N THR A 530 11.27 20.37 4.18
CA THR A 530 10.60 20.77 2.95
C THR A 530 11.61 21.42 2.01
N THR A 531 11.68 20.95 0.77
CA THR A 531 12.55 21.51 -0.29
C THR A 531 11.82 21.48 -1.63
N THR A 532 12.47 21.91 -2.71
CA THR A 532 11.95 21.85 -4.08
C THR A 532 12.74 20.85 -4.93
N ILE A 533 12.05 20.18 -5.85
CA ILE A 533 12.62 19.19 -6.80
C ILE A 533 12.84 19.72 -8.20
#